data_AF-D2S2J1-F1
#
_entry.id   AF-D2S2J1-F1
#
_cell.length_a   1.000
_cell.length_b   1.000
_cell.length_c   1.000
_cell.angle_alpha   90.00
_cell.angle_beta   90.00
_cell.angle_gamma   90.00
#
_symmetry.space_group_name_H-M   'P 1'
#
loop_
_entity.id
_entity.type
_entity.pdbx_description
1 polymer ?
#
loop_
_entity_poly.entity_id
_entity_poly.type
_entity_poly.pdbx_seq_one_letter_code
_entity_poly.pdbx_strand_id
1 'polypeptide(L)' 'MPHDQDVEGDTAEIASEFECLQCGKIVTAETHPGECPNCGGEFQNRAKSLE' A
#
# COMPACT_ATOMS: atom_id res chain seq x y z
N MET A 1 35.97 5.67 0.65
CA MET A 1 34.93 5.43 1.66
C MET A 1 33.90 4.53 1.00
N PRO A 2 33.71 3.28 1.45
CA PRO A 2 32.69 2.40 0.88
C PRO A 2 31.30 2.83 1.38
N HIS A 3 30.35 2.98 0.46
CA HIS A 3 28.95 3.20 0.79
C HIS A 3 28.35 1.85 1.20
N ASP A 4 28.30 1.60 2.49
CA ASP A 4 27.55 0.51 3.10
C ASP A 4 26.11 1.03 3.32
N GLN A 5 25.26 0.78 2.34
CA GLN A 5 23.81 0.86 2.50
C GLN A 5 23.25 -0.45 1.97
N ASP A 6 23.58 -1.55 2.66
CA ASP A 6 22.72 -2.72 2.65
C ASP A 6 21.46 -2.34 3.44
N VAL A 7 20.50 -1.76 2.73
CA VAL A 7 19.12 -1.76 3.22
C VAL A 7 18.64 -3.20 3.09
N GLU A 8 18.83 -3.96 4.18
CA GLU A 8 18.14 -5.22 4.40
C GLU A 8 16.65 -4.89 4.46
N GLY A 9 16.03 -4.77 3.30
CA GLY A 9 14.61 -4.50 3.15
C GLY A 9 13.87 -5.76 3.55
N ASP A 10 13.37 -5.78 4.78
CA ASP A 10 12.29 -6.64 5.27
C ASP A 10 11.18 -6.74 4.20
N THR A 11 11.34 -7.67 3.27
CA THR A 11 10.35 -7.99 2.22
C THR A 11 9.55 -9.22 2.64
N ALA A 12 9.66 -9.66 3.90
CA ALA A 12 9.10 -10.91 4.38
C ALA A 12 7.57 -10.84 4.62
N GLU A 13 7.00 -9.65 4.77
CA GLU A 13 5.56 -9.46 5.03
C GLU A 13 5.04 -8.21 4.29
N ILE A 14 5.04 -8.22 2.95
CA ILE A 14 4.68 -7.05 2.12
C ILE A 14 3.17 -6.76 2.06
N ALA A 15 2.49 -6.78 3.20
CA ALA A 15 1.15 -6.24 3.27
C ALA A 15 1.22 -4.71 3.13
N SER A 16 0.54 -4.17 2.12
CA SER A 16 0.44 -2.73 1.90
C SER A 16 -0.87 -2.19 2.47
N GLU A 17 -0.85 -0.95 2.95
CA GLU A 17 -2.08 -0.23 3.27
C GLU A 17 -2.68 0.38 2.00
N PHE A 18 -3.98 0.17 1.83
CA PHE A 18 -4.78 0.73 0.74
C PHE A 18 -5.88 1.63 1.30
N GLU A 19 -6.06 2.78 0.69
CA GLU A 19 -7.08 3.78 1.05
C GLU A 19 -8.09 3.95 -0.07
N CYS A 20 -9.38 3.93 0.26
CA CYS A 20 -10.43 4.24 -0.69
C CYS A 20 -10.54 5.76 -0.87
N LEU A 21 -10.30 6.24 -2.09
CA LEU A 21 -10.35 7.68 -2.41
C LEU A 21 -11.77 8.28 -2.38
N GLN A 22 -12.81 7.46 -2.26
CA GLN A 22 -14.20 7.91 -2.22
C GLN A 22 -14.74 8.08 -0.79
N CYS A 23 -14.45 7.14 0.10
CA CYS A 23 -14.98 7.15 1.48
C CYS A 23 -13.91 7.20 2.59
N GLY A 24 -12.62 7.12 2.25
CA GLY A 24 -11.52 7.14 3.21
C GLY A 24 -11.32 5.83 3.98
N LYS A 25 -11.93 4.73 3.56
CA LYS A 25 -11.73 3.41 4.19
C LYS A 25 -10.28 2.95 3.97
N ILE A 26 -9.60 2.51 5.03
CA ILE A 26 -8.25 1.94 4.96
C ILE A 26 -8.32 0.43 5.18
N VAL A 27 -7.62 -0.33 4.36
CA VAL A 27 -7.49 -1.80 4.46
C VAL A 27 -6.04 -2.21 4.24
N THR A 28 -5.60 -3.26 4.92
CA THR A 28 -4.25 -3.82 4.75
C THR A 28 -4.37 -5.09 3.91
N ALA A 29 -3.65 -5.16 2.81
CA ALA A 29 -3.69 -6.31 1.91
C ALA A 29 -2.32 -6.52 1.23
N GLU A 30 -1.97 -7.76 0.93
CA GLU A 30 -0.75 -8.09 0.18
C GLU A 30 -0.86 -7.73 -1.31
N THR A 31 -2.09 -7.68 -1.82
CA THR A 31 -2.40 -7.33 -3.21
C THR A 31 -3.55 -6.32 -3.26
N HIS A 32 -3.75 -5.66 -4.40
CA HIS A 32 -4.79 -4.64 -4.56
C HIS A 32 -6.18 -5.25 -4.25
N PRO A 33 -6.88 -4.78 -3.19
CA PRO A 33 -8.19 -5.31 -2.76
C PRO A 33 -9.35 -5.08 -3.76
N GLY A 34 -9.12 -4.39 -4.87
CA GLY A 34 -10.14 -4.07 -5.86
C GLY A 34 -11.06 -2.94 -5.43
N GLU A 35 -12.37 -3.17 -5.48
CA GLU A 35 -13.38 -2.13 -5.24
C GLU A 35 -13.83 -2.09 -3.76
N CYS A 36 -14.13 -0.90 -3.26
CA CYS A 36 -14.53 -0.67 -1.88
C CYS A 36 -15.95 -1.20 -1.64
N PRO A 37 -16.15 -2.18 -0.73
CA PRO A 37 -17.47 -2.75 -0.48
C PRO A 37 -18.44 -1.78 0.20
N ASN A 38 -17.98 -0.60 0.64
CA ASN A 38 -18.81 0.39 1.31
C ASN A 38 -19.40 1.44 0.35
N CYS A 39 -18.68 1.80 -0.70
CA CYS A 39 -19.08 2.89 -1.59
C CYS A 39 -18.87 2.60 -3.09
N GLY A 40 -18.29 1.46 -3.45
CA GLY A 40 -17.93 1.13 -4.83
C GLY A 40 -16.73 1.92 -5.37
N GLY A 41 -15.95 2.60 -4.51
CA GLY A 41 -14.78 3.36 -4.92
C GLY A 41 -13.51 2.50 -5.04
N GLU A 42 -12.52 2.94 -5.82
CA GLU A 42 -11.25 2.24 -5.96
C GLU A 42 -10.33 2.44 -4.74
N PHE A 43 -9.54 1.40 -4.44
CA PHE A 43 -8.52 1.43 -3.39
C PHE A 43 -7.15 1.81 -3.96
N GLN A 44 -6.46 2.76 -3.34
CA GLN A 44 -5.11 3.18 -3.71
C GLN A 44 -4.10 2.80 -2.65
N ASN A 45 -2.99 2.19 -3.09
CA ASN A 45 -1.89 1.82 -2.22
C ASN A 45 -1.21 3.07 -1.66
N ARG A 46 -1.18 3.23 -0.33
CA ARG A 46 -0.58 4.39 0.36
C ARG A 46 0.94 4.32 0.41
N ALA A 47 1.51 3.13 0.30
CA ALA A 47 2.96 2.92 0.21
C ALA A 47 3.52 3.26 -1.19
N LYS A 48 2.67 3.41 -2.20
CA LYS A 48 3.04 4.02 -3.48
C LYS A 48 2.69 5.50 -3.48
N SER A 49 3.69 6.35 -3.67
CA SER A 49 3.48 7.78 -3.90
C SER A 49 2.70 8.01 -5.20
N LEU A 50 1.78 8.98 -5.18
CA LEU A 50 1.15 9.49 -6.40
C LEU A 50 2.14 10.49 -7.03
N GLU A 51 2.79 10.12 -8.12
CA GLU A 51 3.71 10.96 -8.92
C GLU A 51 2.97 11.84 -9.94
#